data_AF-T1H8S5-F1
#
_entry.id   AF-T1H8S5-F1
#
_cell.length_a   1.000
_cell.length_b   1.000
_cell.length_c   1.000
_cell.angle_alpha   90.00
_cell.angle_beta   90.00
_cell.angle_gamma   90.00
#
_symmetry.space_group_name_H-M   'P 1'
#
loop_
_entity.id
_entity.type
_entity.pdbx_description
1 polymer ?
#
loop_
_entity_poly.entity_id
_entity_poly.type
_entity_poly.pdbx_seq_one_letter_code
_entity_poly.pdbx_strand_id
1 'polypeptide(L)'
;MLKDLYPDLCLPPEPILTRWGTWLEAAQYYYENYNKIKNVLSHLEDEAVAINTAKSLFEKPNLRNDLAFISDNCVFLAQAITQLESQNVRLTENVSNVKKVIEMVEGIPGSKGDLIRSKLVEVLSKNKGWETICQISDIISGTEVTSEHRVPFTTNEITSFSKAPVTSVDVATIF
;
A
#
# COMPACT_ATOMS: atom_id res chain seq x y z
N MET A 1 9.33 27.19 11.03
CA MET A 1 8.89 26.55 12.31
C MET A 1 9.43 25.14 12.51
N LEU A 2 9.05 24.14 11.69
CA LEU A 2 9.48 22.74 11.89
C LEU A 2 11.00 22.58 11.94
N LYS A 3 11.71 23.15 10.97
CA LYS A 3 13.18 23.14 10.90
C LYS A 3 13.86 24.03 11.93
N ASP A 4 13.14 24.98 12.52
CA ASP A 4 13.68 25.85 13.57
C ASP A 4 13.72 25.09 14.91
N LEU A 5 12.68 24.32 15.21
CA LEU A 5 12.58 23.51 16.42
C LEU A 5 13.29 22.15 16.29
N TYR A 6 13.30 21.56 15.09
CA TYR A 6 13.89 20.25 14.80
C TYR A 6 14.69 20.30 13.49
N PRO A 7 15.90 20.89 13.48
CA PRO A 7 16.70 21.09 12.27
C PRO A 7 16.99 19.80 11.50
N ASP A 8 17.27 18.73 12.23
CA ASP A 8 17.64 17.42 11.66
C ASP A 8 16.43 16.61 11.17
N LEU A 9 15.20 17.02 11.48
CA LEU A 9 14.00 16.28 11.10
C LEU A 9 13.64 16.55 9.64
N CYS A 10 13.61 15.52 8.79
CA CYS A 10 13.15 15.64 7.40
C CYS A 10 11.73 16.20 7.31
N LEU A 11 11.38 16.83 6.19
CA LEU A 11 9.99 17.24 5.96
C LEU A 11 9.10 16.00 5.77
N PRO A 12 7.81 16.05 6.16
CA PRO A 12 6.88 14.97 5.87
C PRO A 12 6.84 14.71 4.36
N PRO A 13 6.70 13.45 3.92
CA PRO A 13 6.47 13.16 2.52
C PRO A 13 5.14 13.76 2.07
N GLU A 14 5.08 14.21 0.81
CA GLU A 14 3.86 14.78 0.25
C GLU A 14 2.92 13.66 -0.20
N PRO A 15 1.73 13.51 0.41
CA PRO A 15 0.77 12.52 -0.01
C PRO A 15 0.15 12.92 -1.35
N ILE A 16 0.32 12.08 -2.37
CA ILE A 16 -0.25 12.27 -3.70
C ILE A 16 -1.62 11.58 -3.75
N LEU A 17 -2.65 12.31 -4.16
CA LEU A 17 -4.04 11.83 -4.15
C LEU A 17 -4.24 10.49 -4.88
N THR A 18 -3.51 10.28 -5.98
CA THR A 18 -3.60 9.06 -6.80
C THR A 18 -2.63 7.96 -6.39
N ARG A 19 -1.70 8.20 -5.45
CA ARG A 19 -0.69 7.21 -5.01
C ARG A 19 -0.83 6.92 -3.52
N TRP A 20 -1.71 5.98 -3.20
CA TRP A 20 -2.00 5.56 -1.82
C TRP A 20 -0.76 5.13 -1.01
N GLY A 21 0.31 4.64 -1.66
CA GLY A 21 1.59 4.37 -0.98
C GLY A 21 2.15 5.59 -0.25
N THR A 22 2.11 6.76 -0.88
CA THR A 22 2.60 8.02 -0.28
C THR A 22 1.77 8.47 0.93
N TRP A 23 0.48 8.13 0.97
CA TRP A 23 -0.37 8.38 2.14
C TRP A 23 0.03 7.52 3.34
N LEU A 24 0.36 6.25 3.11
CA LEU A 24 0.84 5.33 4.16
C LEU A 24 2.21 5.75 4.69
N GLU A 25 3.11 6.20 3.81
CA GLU A 25 4.41 6.77 4.18
C GLU A 25 4.25 8.05 5.00
N ALA A 26 3.33 8.94 4.62
CA ALA A 26 3.01 10.14 5.40
C ALA A 26 2.46 9.77 6.78
N ALA A 27 1.54 8.80 6.85
CA ALA A 27 1.03 8.32 8.13
C ALA A 27 2.15 7.75 9.03
N GLN A 28 3.08 6.98 8.46
CA GLN A 28 4.26 6.48 9.16
C GLN A 28 5.11 7.63 9.71
N TYR A 29 5.40 8.65 8.89
CA TYR A 29 6.17 9.82 9.34
C TYR A 29 5.51 10.53 10.52
N TYR A 30 4.18 10.73 10.47
CA TYR A 30 3.44 11.38 11.56
C TYR A 30 3.36 10.51 12.81
N TYR A 31 3.32 9.18 12.67
CA TYR A 31 3.42 8.25 13.80
C TYR A 31 4.79 8.39 14.49
N GLU A 32 5.89 8.29 13.73
CA GLU A 32 7.26 8.35 14.27
C GLU A 32 7.59 9.69 14.93
N ASN A 33 7.01 10.78 14.41
CA ASN A 33 7.30 12.14 14.84
C ASN A 33 6.15 12.81 15.59
N TYR A 34 5.16 12.04 16.06
CA TYR A 34 3.90 12.56 16.62
C TYR A 34 4.09 13.69 17.63
N ASN A 35 4.94 13.47 18.64
CA ASN A 35 5.19 14.46 19.70
C ASN A 35 5.93 15.71 19.19
N LYS A 36 6.86 15.54 18.25
CA LYS A 36 7.60 16.65 17.63
C LYS A 36 6.66 17.53 16.80
N ILE A 37 5.80 16.90 16.00
CA ILE A 37 4.79 17.61 15.21
C ILE A 37 3.77 18.30 16.13
N LYS A 38 3.31 17.64 17.20
CA LYS A 38 2.42 18.27 18.19
C LYS A 38 3.08 19.50 18.83
N ASN A 39 4.37 19.44 19.15
CA ASN A 39 5.12 20.58 19.67
C ASN A 39 5.24 21.72 18.64
N VAL A 40 5.51 21.41 17.37
CA VAL A 40 5.54 22.44 16.31
C VAL A 40 4.20 23.13 16.18
N LEU A 41 3.10 22.35 16.19
CA LEU A 41 1.75 22.90 16.13
C LEU A 41 1.44 23.83 17.30
N SER A 42 1.91 23.53 18.52
CA SER A 42 1.66 24.40 19.68
C SER A 42 2.38 25.75 19.61
N HIS A 43 3.42 25.88 18.78
CA HIS A 43 4.16 27.13 18.57
C HIS A 43 3.67 27.94 17.35
N LEU A 44 2.75 27.39 16.54
CA LEU A 44 2.14 28.12 15.42
C LEU A 44 1.02 29.02 15.91
N GLU A 45 0.92 30.22 15.34
CA GLU A 45 -0.16 31.17 15.58
C GLU A 45 -1.45 30.72 14.86
N ASP A 46 -2.61 31.07 15.42
CA ASP A 46 -3.93 30.62 14.96
C ASP A 46 -4.48 31.42 13.77
N GLU A 47 -3.62 32.07 13.00
CA GLU A 47 -4.00 32.99 11.91
C GLU A 47 -4.56 32.26 10.68
N ALA A 48 -4.16 31.02 10.44
CA ALA A 48 -4.58 30.25 9.27
C ALA A 48 -5.59 29.15 9.63
N VAL A 49 -6.65 29.03 8.82
CA VAL A 49 -7.66 27.96 8.94
C VAL A 49 -7.02 26.56 8.91
N ALA A 50 -5.98 26.37 8.09
CA ALA A 50 -5.25 25.10 8.03
C ALA A 50 -4.54 24.75 9.34
N ILE A 51 -3.97 25.73 10.05
CA ILE A 51 -3.30 25.53 11.34
C ILE A 51 -4.33 25.15 12.40
N ASN A 52 -5.44 25.89 12.48
CA ASN A 52 -6.54 25.58 13.39
C ASN A 52 -7.10 24.17 13.16
N THR A 53 -7.25 23.78 11.88
CA THR A 53 -7.68 22.44 11.50
C THR A 53 -6.69 21.39 11.99
N ALA A 54 -5.39 21.58 11.75
CA ALA A 54 -4.35 20.65 12.20
C ALA A 54 -4.31 20.51 13.73
N LYS A 55 -4.36 21.63 14.46
CA LYS A 55 -4.45 21.61 15.94
C LYS A 55 -5.67 20.81 16.42
N SER A 56 -6.84 21.05 15.84
CA SER A 56 -8.07 20.32 16.21
C SER A 56 -7.97 18.81 15.94
N LEU A 57 -7.25 18.40 14.89
CA LEU A 57 -7.01 16.98 14.59
C LEU A 57 -6.11 16.34 15.63
N PHE A 58 -5.06 17.03 16.09
CA PHE A 58 -4.13 16.54 17.12
C PHE A 58 -4.71 16.46 18.53
N GLU A 59 -5.85 17.10 18.77
CA GLU A 59 -6.63 16.97 19.99
C GLU A 59 -7.64 15.80 19.93
N LYS A 60 -7.85 15.19 18.76
CA LYS A 60 -8.71 14.01 18.67
C LYS A 60 -8.03 12.82 19.37
N PRO A 61 -8.70 12.20 20.35
CA PRO A 61 -8.09 11.13 21.16
C PRO A 61 -7.75 9.88 20.33
N ASN A 62 -8.48 9.65 19.23
CA ASN A 62 -8.26 8.50 18.37
C ASN A 62 -7.11 8.68 17.38
N LEU A 63 -6.66 9.89 17.06
CA LEU A 63 -5.62 10.11 16.04
C LEU A 63 -4.36 9.31 16.35
N ARG A 64 -3.87 9.38 17.59
CA ARG A 64 -2.68 8.64 18.03
C ARG A 64 -2.86 7.13 17.87
N ASN A 65 -4.03 6.61 18.24
CA ASN A 65 -4.32 5.18 18.16
C ASN A 65 -4.48 4.73 16.71
N ASP A 66 -5.08 5.57 15.87
CA ASP A 66 -5.25 5.31 14.44
C ASP A 66 -3.91 5.30 13.71
N LEU A 67 -3.03 6.27 14.00
CA LEU A 67 -1.66 6.30 13.48
C LEU A 67 -0.85 5.07 13.90
N ALA A 68 -0.96 4.66 15.16
CA ALA A 68 -0.29 3.45 15.65
C ALA A 68 -0.79 2.19 14.94
N PHE A 69 -2.11 2.06 14.75
CA PHE A 69 -2.68 0.94 14.00
C PHE A 69 -2.19 0.92 12.55
N ILE A 70 -2.22 2.06 11.84
CA ILE A 70 -1.78 2.17 10.45
C ILE A 70 -0.29 1.82 10.33
N SER A 71 0.54 2.36 11.22
CA SER A 71 1.99 2.11 11.25
C SER A 71 2.29 0.62 11.36
N ASP A 72 1.65 -0.04 12.31
CA ASP A 72 1.90 -1.45 12.62
C ASP A 72 1.29 -2.42 11.59
N ASN A 73 0.14 -2.08 11.00
CA ASN A 73 -0.64 -3.04 10.21
C ASN A 73 -0.80 -2.71 8.73
N CYS A 74 -0.49 -1.49 8.28
CA CYS A 74 -0.79 -1.06 6.91
C CYS A 74 0.43 -0.56 6.13
N VAL A 75 1.49 -0.11 6.79
CA VAL A 75 2.63 0.52 6.10
C VAL A 75 3.38 -0.43 5.16
N PHE A 76 3.34 -1.74 5.43
CA PHE A 76 3.89 -2.73 4.50
C PHE A 76 3.25 -2.68 3.10
N LEU A 77 2.01 -2.20 2.97
CA LEU A 77 1.32 -2.08 1.69
C LEU A 77 2.02 -1.06 0.78
N ALA A 78 2.64 -0.01 1.32
CA ALA A 78 3.41 0.95 0.52
C ALA A 78 4.60 0.28 -0.17
N GLN A 79 5.31 -0.58 0.55
CA GLN A 79 6.42 -1.37 0.02
C GLN A 79 5.93 -2.38 -1.03
N ALA A 80 4.81 -3.05 -0.76
CA ALA A 80 4.22 -4.01 -1.70
C ALA A 80 3.78 -3.33 -3.01
N ILE A 81 3.14 -2.16 -2.94
CA ILE A 81 2.77 -1.37 -4.12
C ILE A 81 4.03 -1.02 -4.93
N THR A 82 5.06 -0.50 -4.27
CA THR A 82 6.33 -0.14 -4.94
C THR A 82 6.97 -1.35 -5.64
N GLN A 83 6.95 -2.53 -5.02
CA GLN A 83 7.45 -3.76 -5.63
C GLN A 83 6.63 -4.18 -6.85
N LEU A 84 5.29 -4.09 -6.77
CA LEU A 84 4.39 -4.44 -7.86
C LEU A 84 4.39 -3.44 -9.02
N GLU A 85 4.84 -2.21 -8.79
CA GLU A 85 5.06 -1.17 -9.81
C GLU A 85 6.44 -1.30 -10.50
N SER A 86 7.35 -2.11 -9.95
CA SER A 86 8.68 -2.29 -10.53
C SER A 86 8.62 -3.04 -11.86
N GLN A 87 9.47 -2.61 -12.81
CA GLN A 87 9.48 -3.16 -14.17
C GLN A 87 10.41 -4.37 -14.28
N ASN A 88 10.16 -5.23 -15.27
CA ASN A 88 11.01 -6.37 -15.63
C ASN A 88 11.18 -7.43 -14.52
N VAL A 89 10.24 -7.48 -13.57
CA VAL A 89 10.10 -8.56 -12.58
C VAL A 89 9.38 -9.76 -13.19
N ARG A 90 9.75 -10.97 -12.76
CA ARG A 90 9.09 -12.19 -13.24
C ARG A 90 7.66 -12.29 -12.71
N LEU A 91 6.76 -12.84 -13.51
CA LEU A 91 5.36 -13.05 -13.11
C LEU A 91 5.25 -13.85 -11.81
N THR A 92 6.03 -14.90 -11.67
CA THR A 92 6.04 -15.76 -10.48
C THR A 92 6.40 -15.00 -9.20
N GLU A 93 7.31 -14.04 -9.31
CA GLU A 93 7.71 -13.16 -8.21
C GLU A 93 6.60 -12.16 -7.87
N ASN A 94 5.98 -11.53 -8.87
CA ASN A 94 4.85 -10.62 -8.65
C ASN A 94 3.65 -11.35 -8.01
N VAL A 95 3.31 -12.55 -8.49
CA VAL A 95 2.24 -13.36 -7.90
C VAL A 95 2.57 -13.75 -6.46
N SER A 96 3.83 -14.11 -6.18
CA SER A 96 4.29 -14.38 -4.81
C SER A 96 4.16 -13.15 -3.90
N ASN A 97 4.51 -11.96 -4.40
CA ASN A 97 4.37 -10.71 -3.64
C ASN A 97 2.90 -10.42 -3.29
N VAL A 98 1.97 -10.60 -4.24
CA VAL A 98 0.53 -10.43 -3.95
C VAL A 98 0.03 -11.49 -2.96
N LYS A 99 0.45 -12.76 -3.10
CA LYS A 99 0.10 -13.82 -2.12
C LYS A 99 0.60 -13.47 -0.72
N LYS A 100 1.82 -12.95 -0.59
CA LYS A 100 2.37 -12.46 0.69
C LYS A 100 1.54 -11.30 1.27
N VAL A 101 1.06 -10.37 0.43
CA VAL A 101 0.15 -9.31 0.88
C VAL A 101 -1.15 -9.89 1.43
N ILE A 102 -1.72 -10.90 0.77
CA ILE A 102 -2.94 -11.58 1.23
C ILE A 102 -2.70 -12.16 2.63
N GLU A 103 -1.62 -12.92 2.82
CA GLU A 103 -1.27 -13.50 4.13
C GLU A 103 -1.08 -12.44 5.22
N MET A 104 -0.38 -11.35 4.91
CA MET A 104 -0.17 -10.25 5.87
C MET A 104 -1.48 -9.56 6.25
N VAL A 105 -2.38 -9.34 5.28
CA VAL A 105 -3.72 -8.77 5.54
C VAL A 105 -4.58 -9.74 6.35
N GLU A 106 -4.52 -11.04 6.07
CA GLU A 106 -5.19 -12.09 6.84
C GLU A 106 -4.77 -12.10 8.31
N GLY A 107 -3.51 -11.76 8.59
CA GLY A 107 -2.98 -11.65 9.96
C GLY A 107 -3.46 -10.43 10.76
N ILE A 108 -4.08 -9.41 10.13
CA ILE A 108 -4.45 -8.17 10.84
C ILE A 108 -5.66 -8.42 11.76
N PRO A 109 -5.54 -8.18 13.08
CA PRO A 109 -6.61 -8.44 14.03
C PRO A 109 -7.63 -7.29 14.15
N GLY A 110 -8.80 -7.62 14.69
CA GLY A 110 -9.83 -6.67 15.08
C GLY A 110 -10.66 -6.11 13.93
N SER A 111 -11.65 -5.29 14.28
CA SER A 111 -12.67 -4.82 13.31
C SER A 111 -12.10 -4.02 12.14
N LYS A 112 -11.03 -3.26 12.36
CA LYS A 112 -10.33 -2.55 11.28
C LYS A 112 -9.62 -3.52 10.33
N GLY A 113 -9.00 -4.57 10.86
CA GLY A 113 -8.42 -5.66 10.06
C GLY A 113 -9.47 -6.37 9.23
N ASP A 114 -10.65 -6.64 9.81
CA ASP A 114 -11.76 -7.29 9.11
C ASP A 114 -12.27 -6.44 7.94
N LEU A 115 -12.32 -5.11 8.09
CA LEU A 115 -12.66 -4.19 6.99
C LEU A 115 -11.64 -4.26 5.85
N ILE A 116 -10.34 -4.24 6.17
CA ILE A 116 -9.25 -4.31 5.18
C ILE A 116 -9.29 -5.65 4.44
N ARG A 117 -9.44 -6.75 5.19
CA ARG A 117 -9.56 -8.11 4.64
C ARG A 117 -10.76 -8.27 3.73
N SER A 118 -11.93 -7.81 4.18
CA SER A 118 -13.16 -7.82 3.37
C SER A 118 -12.97 -7.04 2.08
N LYS A 119 -12.29 -5.89 2.14
CA LYS A 119 -12.01 -5.10 0.95
C LYS A 119 -11.06 -5.80 -0.02
N LEU A 120 -10.00 -6.45 0.49
CA LEU A 120 -9.07 -7.22 -0.32
C LEU A 120 -9.78 -8.36 -1.06
N VAL A 121 -10.59 -9.14 -0.34
CA VAL A 121 -11.38 -10.24 -0.92
C VAL A 121 -12.35 -9.72 -1.99
N GLU A 122 -13.03 -8.60 -1.72
CA GLU A 122 -13.92 -7.97 -2.70
C GLU A 122 -13.18 -7.56 -3.98
N VAL A 123 -11.99 -6.95 -3.86
CA VAL A 123 -11.18 -6.52 -5.00
C VAL A 123 -10.68 -7.72 -5.81
N LEU A 124 -10.14 -8.75 -5.14
CA LEU A 124 -9.62 -9.95 -5.80
C LEU A 124 -10.73 -10.75 -6.49
N SER A 125 -11.89 -10.92 -5.85
CA SER A 125 -13.02 -11.65 -6.43
C SER A 125 -13.63 -10.97 -7.65
N LYS A 126 -13.58 -9.63 -7.72
CA LYS A 126 -14.00 -8.86 -8.90
C LYS A 126 -13.01 -9.00 -10.06
N ASN A 127 -11.74 -9.25 -9.78
CA ASN A 127 -10.71 -9.42 -10.78
C ASN A 127 -10.58 -10.88 -11.21
N LYS A 128 -11.43 -11.31 -12.17
CA LYS A 128 -11.35 -12.66 -12.76
C LYS A 128 -9.96 -12.99 -13.36
N GLY A 129 -9.22 -11.97 -13.79
CA GLY A 129 -7.87 -12.14 -14.32
C GLY A 129 -6.85 -12.56 -13.27
N TRP A 130 -7.10 -12.31 -11.98
CA TRP A 130 -6.20 -12.72 -10.90
C TRP A 130 -6.05 -14.24 -10.82
N GLU A 131 -7.16 -14.98 -10.91
CA GLU A 131 -7.15 -16.44 -10.91
C GLU A 131 -6.40 -17.00 -12.13
N THR A 132 -6.68 -16.44 -13.31
CA THR A 132 -5.99 -16.81 -14.55
C THR A 132 -4.48 -16.56 -14.46
N ILE A 133 -4.05 -15.42 -13.90
CA ILE A 133 -2.63 -15.08 -13.71
C ILE A 133 -1.97 -16.01 -12.70
N CYS A 134 -2.65 -16.41 -11.62
CA CYS A 134 -2.15 -17.42 -10.69
C CYS A 134 -1.90 -18.75 -11.40
N GLN A 135 -2.85 -19.23 -12.21
CA GLN A 135 -2.72 -20.48 -12.96
C GLN A 135 -1.56 -20.41 -13.97
N ILE A 136 -1.41 -19.29 -14.69
CA ILE A 136 -0.26 -19.07 -15.59
C ILE A 136 1.06 -19.11 -14.81
N SER A 137 1.11 -18.45 -13.65
CA SER A 137 2.29 -18.46 -12.78
C SER A 137 2.65 -19.89 -12.35
N ASP A 138 1.68 -20.70 -11.95
CA ASP A 138 1.90 -22.08 -11.51
C ASP A 138 2.40 -22.97 -12.67
N ILE A 139 1.89 -22.77 -13.89
CA ILE A 139 2.39 -23.43 -15.11
C ILE A 139 3.85 -23.03 -15.39
N ILE A 140 4.19 -21.74 -15.29
CA ILE A 140 5.54 -21.23 -15.55
C ILE A 140 6.54 -21.71 -14.48
N SER A 141 6.11 -21.86 -13.22
CA SER A 141 6.97 -22.37 -12.15
C SER A 141 7.15 -23.89 -12.16
N GLY A 142 6.41 -24.61 -13.01
CA GLY A 142 6.45 -26.07 -13.08
C GLY A 142 5.79 -26.75 -11.87
N THR A 143 4.88 -26.07 -11.17
CA THR A 143 4.06 -26.67 -10.11
C THR A 143 3.18 -27.76 -10.72
N GLU A 144 2.91 -28.87 -10.03
CA GLU A 144 2.00 -29.90 -10.55
C GLU A 144 0.59 -29.31 -10.75
N VAL A 145 0.26 -29.11 -12.01
CA VAL A 145 -0.96 -28.45 -12.45
C VAL A 145 -2.06 -29.51 -12.57
N THR A 146 -3.13 -29.42 -11.76
CA THR A 146 -4.29 -30.33 -11.87
C THR A 146 -5.04 -30.12 -13.20
N SER A 147 -5.83 -31.11 -13.64
CA SER A 147 -6.62 -31.09 -14.88
C SER A 147 -7.63 -29.92 -15.02
N GLU A 148 -7.80 -29.12 -13.96
CA GLU A 148 -8.67 -27.94 -13.89
C GLU A 148 -7.99 -26.64 -14.32
N HIS A 149 -6.66 -26.60 -14.47
CA HIS A 149 -5.96 -25.41 -14.96
C HIS A 149 -6.03 -25.35 -16.48
N ARG A 150 -7.18 -24.92 -17.00
CA ARG A 150 -7.37 -24.62 -18.42
C ARG A 150 -7.35 -23.13 -18.62
N VAL A 151 -6.15 -22.59 -18.81
CA VAL A 151 -6.01 -21.23 -19.32
C VAL A 151 -6.26 -21.24 -20.84
N PRO A 152 -7.05 -20.31 -21.40
CA PRO A 152 -7.39 -20.30 -22.83
C PRO A 152 -6.26 -19.71 -23.69
N PHE A 153 -5.01 -20.11 -23.42
CA PHE A 153 -3.80 -19.57 -24.05
C PHE A 153 -2.93 -20.68 -24.62
N THR A 154 -2.28 -20.39 -25.74
CA THR A 154 -1.25 -21.23 -26.36
C THR A 154 0.04 -21.22 -25.53
N THR A 155 0.95 -22.16 -25.80
CA THR A 155 2.26 -22.22 -25.12
C THR A 155 3.09 -20.94 -25.33
N ASN A 156 3.03 -20.35 -26.52
CA ASN A 156 3.73 -19.09 -26.83
C ASN A 156 3.11 -17.91 -26.07
N GLU A 157 1.79 -17.87 -25.91
CA GLU A 157 1.11 -16.86 -25.11
C GLU A 157 1.44 -17.03 -23.62
N ILE A 158 1.41 -18.24 -23.07
CA ILE A 158 1.77 -18.51 -21.67
C ILE A 158 3.20 -18.02 -21.38
N THR A 159 4.16 -18.33 -22.27
CA THR A 159 5.56 -17.91 -22.07
C THR A 159 5.75 -16.38 -22.22
N SER A 160 4.92 -15.70 -23.01
CA SER A 160 4.96 -14.23 -23.12
C SER A 160 4.53 -13.53 -21.82
N PHE A 161 3.71 -14.17 -20.99
CA PHE A 161 3.34 -13.67 -19.67
C PHE A 161 4.46 -13.74 -18.63
N SER A 162 5.60 -14.38 -18.90
CA SER A 162 6.69 -14.56 -17.93
C SER A 162 7.22 -13.26 -17.29
N LYS A 163 7.01 -12.12 -17.94
CA LYS A 163 7.34 -10.77 -17.46
C LYS A 163 6.15 -9.80 -17.50
N ALA A 164 4.93 -10.32 -17.60
CA ALA A 164 3.74 -9.47 -17.62
C ALA A 164 3.59 -8.73 -16.28
N PRO A 165 3.31 -7.41 -16.30
CA PRO A 165 3.01 -6.69 -15.09
C PRO A 165 1.68 -7.18 -14.51
N VAL A 166 1.62 -7.31 -13.18
CA VAL A 166 0.39 -7.69 -12.44
C VAL A 166 -0.42 -6.44 -12.07
N THR A 167 0.14 -5.26 -12.31
CA THR A 167 -0.50 -3.96 -12.18
C THR A 167 -0.80 -3.39 -13.57
N SER A 168 -1.98 -2.77 -13.76
CA SER A 168 -2.19 -1.97 -14.97
C SER A 168 -1.47 -0.64 -14.76
N VAL A 169 -0.26 -0.50 -15.29
CA VAL A 169 0.47 0.75 -15.22
C VAL A 169 -0.14 1.71 -16.23
N ASP A 170 -0.95 2.65 -15.73
CA ASP A 170 -1.13 3.99 -16.29
C ASP A 170 -1.67 4.91 -15.19
N VAL A 171 -0.89 5.09 -14.12
CA VAL A 171 -0.98 6.35 -13.36
C VAL A 171 -0.11 7.34 -14.12
N ALA A 172 -0.73 7.96 -15.14
CA ALA A 172 -0.09 8.89 -16.05
C ALA A 172 0.86 9.83 -15.28
N THR A 173 2.11 9.86 -15.74
CA THR A 173 3.08 10.86 -15.31
C THR A 173 2.66 12.18 -15.95
N ILE A 174 1.68 12.86 -15.34
CA ILE A 174 1.33 14.24 -15.69
C ILE A 174 1.86 15.09 -14.56
N PHE A 175 3.09 15.57 -14.75
CA PHE A 175 3.59 16.79 -14.10
C PHE A 175 3.06 18.00 -14.85
#